data_AF-A0A1M7BIC5-F1
#
_entry.id   AF-A0A1M7BIC5-F1
#
_cell.length_a   1.000
_cell.length_b   1.000
_cell.length_c   1.000
_cell.angle_alpha   90.00
_cell.angle_beta   90.00
_cell.angle_gamma   90.00
#
_symmetry.space_group_name_H-M   'P 1'
#
loop_
_entity.id
_entity.type
_entity.pdbx_description
1 polymer ?
#
loop_
_entity_poly.entity_id
_entity_poly.type
_entity_poly.pdbx_seq_one_letter_code
_entity_poly.pdbx_strand_id
1 'polypeptide(L)'
;MTDAAPAAAVSPNNPCPFLRALVANGYVGGHIVPLSTIAETIDLASGETGASKIKVWLETYGVALTANGNPLRSFISGAVLDELRNGPLDKHGAGSRILDVDAHVHEDEIIRLASFGKDRPNGAGGVERGLDAKEIETYMAANLARAGDAARFYYPILMKGEWPVLLRIMGKGSGDDRYLSVDEVRTLFVERRFPDRIVARLPKP
;
A
#
# COMPACT_ATOMS: atom_id res chain seq x y z
N MET A 1 18.01 26.31 8.29
CA MET A 1 17.67 25.00 8.88
C MET A 1 16.22 25.10 9.31
N THR A 2 15.31 24.59 8.50
CA THR A 2 13.88 24.54 8.85
C THR A 2 13.65 23.26 9.64
N ASP A 3 13.27 23.40 10.91
CA ASP A 3 12.79 22.29 11.74
C ASP A 3 11.62 21.63 11.01
N ALA A 4 11.85 20.41 10.51
CA ALA A 4 10.75 19.56 10.06
C ALA A 4 9.92 19.23 11.31
N ALA A 5 8.60 19.42 11.24
CA ALA A 5 7.71 18.98 12.28
C ALA A 5 7.99 17.48 12.58
N PRO A 6 8.01 17.06 13.87
CA PRO A 6 8.27 15.67 14.20
C PRO A 6 7.26 14.77 13.48
N ALA A 7 7.77 13.76 12.77
CA ALA A 7 6.93 12.80 12.07
C ALA A 7 5.88 12.23 13.02
N ALA A 8 4.62 12.22 12.58
CA ALA A 8 3.52 11.74 13.41
C ALA A 8 3.71 10.26 13.77
N ALA A 9 3.34 9.89 14.99
CA ALA A 9 3.40 8.50 15.43
C ALA A 9 2.49 7.64 14.54
N VAL A 10 3.06 6.58 13.95
CA VAL A 10 2.29 5.64 13.11
C VAL A 10 1.49 4.70 14.02
N SER A 11 0.17 4.81 13.96
CA SER A 11 -0.72 3.96 14.76
C SER A 11 -0.60 2.48 14.39
N PRO A 12 -0.59 1.54 15.37
CA PRO A 12 -0.70 0.10 15.10
C PRO A 12 -2.04 -0.25 14.44
N ASN A 13 -3.07 0.58 14.62
CA ASN A 13 -4.38 0.41 14.02
C ASN A 13 -4.46 0.82 12.55
N ASN A 14 -3.37 1.25 11.93
CA ASN A 14 -3.28 1.44 10.49
C ASN A 14 -2.71 0.19 9.81
N PRO A 15 -3.53 -0.64 9.11
CA PRO A 15 -3.07 -1.86 8.44
C PRO A 15 -2.40 -1.60 7.08
N CYS A 16 -2.45 -0.36 6.56
CA CYS A 16 -2.01 -0.06 5.21
C CYS A 16 -0.54 0.39 5.18
N PRO A 17 0.39 -0.41 4.62
CA PRO A 17 1.82 -0.08 4.61
C PRO A 17 2.11 1.25 3.88
N PHE A 18 1.35 1.57 2.83
CA PHE A 18 1.48 2.82 2.09
C PHE A 18 1.11 4.04 2.97
N LEU A 19 -0.03 4.00 3.65
CA LEU A 19 -0.45 5.09 4.54
C LEU A 19 0.49 5.21 5.76
N ARG A 20 0.97 4.09 6.30
CA ARG A 20 1.98 4.08 7.37
C ARG A 20 3.25 4.80 6.95
N ALA A 21 3.70 4.62 5.70
CA ALA A 21 4.85 5.32 5.16
C ALA A 21 4.56 6.82 4.93
N LEU A 22 3.36 7.20 4.47
CA LEU A 22 2.99 8.62 4.37
C LEU A 22 3.06 9.33 5.73
N VAL A 23 2.51 8.70 6.78
CA VAL A 23 2.53 9.23 8.15
C VAL A 23 3.96 9.28 8.70
N ALA A 24 4.73 8.20 8.55
CA ALA A 24 6.10 8.10 9.07
C ALA A 24 7.06 9.14 8.48
N ASN A 25 6.79 9.62 7.27
CA ASN A 25 7.64 10.59 6.58
C ASN A 25 7.02 11.99 6.54
N GLY A 26 5.93 12.23 7.28
CA GLY A 26 5.34 13.57 7.43
C GLY A 26 4.50 14.07 6.26
N TYR A 27 4.21 13.24 5.24
CA TYR A 27 3.37 13.65 4.10
C TYR A 27 1.91 13.84 4.49
N VAL A 28 1.43 13.13 5.52
CA VAL A 28 0.08 13.27 6.08
C VAL A 28 0.09 13.12 7.60
N GLY A 29 -0.94 13.63 8.27
CA GLY A 29 -1.13 13.46 9.72
C GLY A 29 -1.48 12.02 10.10
N GLY A 30 -1.23 11.63 11.35
CA GLY A 30 -1.43 10.26 11.85
C GLY A 30 -2.86 9.88 12.27
N HIS A 31 -3.78 10.86 12.33
CA HIS A 31 -5.16 10.66 12.80
C HIS A 31 -6.14 10.91 11.66
N ILE A 32 -6.72 12.12 11.56
CA ILE A 32 -7.66 12.48 10.50
C ILE A 32 -6.91 13.04 9.30
N VAL A 33 -7.18 12.48 8.12
CA VAL A 33 -6.64 12.98 6.84
C VAL A 33 -7.78 13.17 5.83
N PRO A 34 -7.90 14.35 5.19
CA PRO A 34 -8.91 14.57 4.17
C PRO A 34 -8.81 13.56 3.02
N LEU A 35 -9.96 13.09 2.51
CA LEU A 35 -9.99 12.13 1.40
C LEU A 35 -9.31 12.68 0.13
N SER A 36 -9.47 13.98 -0.13
CA SER A 36 -8.79 14.67 -1.23
C SER A 36 -7.27 14.63 -1.09
N THR A 37 -6.75 14.86 0.12
CA THR A 37 -5.30 14.78 0.41
C THR A 37 -4.77 13.36 0.18
N ILE A 38 -5.49 12.33 0.64
CA ILE A 38 -5.11 10.92 0.40
C ILE A 38 -5.09 10.63 -1.10
N ALA A 39 -6.15 11.00 -1.82
CA ALA A 39 -6.29 10.73 -3.25
C ALA A 39 -5.24 11.48 -4.09
N GLU A 40 -4.97 12.76 -3.78
CA GLU A 40 -3.94 13.57 -4.44
C GLU A 40 -2.54 13.03 -4.18
N THR A 41 -2.26 12.61 -2.94
CA THR A 41 -0.94 12.05 -2.58
C THR A 41 -0.67 10.72 -3.30
N ILE A 42 -1.67 9.85 -3.37
CA ILE A 42 -1.57 8.58 -4.11
C ILE A 42 -1.44 8.84 -5.62
N ASP A 43 -2.17 9.81 -6.15
CA ASP A 43 -2.08 10.21 -7.54
C ASP A 43 -0.67 10.73 -7.90
N LEU A 44 -0.12 11.64 -7.09
CA LEU A 44 1.25 12.12 -7.23
C LEU A 44 2.27 10.98 -7.15
N ALA A 45 2.15 10.09 -6.16
CA ALA A 45 3.02 8.93 -6.03
C ALA A 45 2.98 8.02 -7.26
N SER A 46 1.79 7.86 -7.88
CA SER A 46 1.59 7.01 -9.05
C SER A 46 2.33 7.54 -10.29
N GLY A 47 2.44 8.86 -10.44
CA GLY A 47 2.98 9.49 -11.64
C GLY A 47 2.11 9.33 -12.89
N GLU A 48 0.86 8.86 -12.74
CA GLU A 48 -0.09 8.70 -13.83
C GLU A 48 -0.58 10.06 -14.34
N THR A 49 -0.92 10.13 -15.63
CA THR A 49 -1.42 11.35 -16.28
C THR A 49 -2.68 11.06 -17.10
N GLY A 50 -3.45 12.10 -17.44
CA GLY A 50 -4.65 11.98 -18.27
C GLY A 50 -5.74 11.09 -17.66
N ALA A 51 -6.32 10.19 -18.46
CA ALA A 51 -7.43 9.33 -18.02
C ALA A 51 -7.04 8.34 -16.91
N SER A 52 -5.79 7.85 -16.90
CA SER A 52 -5.30 6.94 -15.86
C SER A 52 -5.27 7.59 -14.48
N LYS A 53 -4.90 8.88 -14.43
CA LYS A 53 -4.92 9.74 -13.23
C LYS A 53 -6.32 9.77 -12.61
N ILE A 54 -7.35 10.06 -13.42
CA ILE A 54 -8.75 10.12 -12.98
C ILE A 54 -9.21 8.78 -12.40
N LYS A 55 -8.82 7.67 -13.04
CA LYS A 55 -9.16 6.32 -12.56
C LYS A 55 -8.51 6.00 -11.21
N VAL A 56 -7.21 6.27 -11.05
CA VAL A 56 -6.49 6.07 -9.78
C VAL A 56 -7.11 6.89 -8.66
N TRP A 57 -7.45 8.15 -8.95
CA TRP A 57 -8.10 9.03 -7.99
C TRP A 57 -9.45 8.47 -7.53
N LEU A 58 -10.32 8.06 -8.46
CA LEU A 58 -11.65 7.50 -8.14
C LEU A 58 -11.57 6.20 -7.34
N GLU A 59 -10.69 5.28 -7.75
CA GLU A 59 -10.46 4.00 -7.05
C GLU A 59 -9.99 4.25 -5.61
N THR A 60 -9.02 5.15 -5.45
CA THR A 60 -8.45 5.51 -4.14
C THR A 60 -9.47 6.20 -3.25
N TYR A 61 -10.21 7.15 -3.80
CA TYR A 61 -11.24 7.89 -3.08
C TYR A 61 -12.33 6.96 -2.55
N GLY A 62 -12.81 6.02 -3.37
CA GLY A 62 -13.83 5.04 -2.95
C GLY A 62 -13.35 4.12 -1.81
N VAL A 63 -12.10 3.65 -1.88
CA VAL A 63 -11.49 2.86 -0.81
C VAL A 63 -11.37 3.69 0.47
N ALA A 64 -10.84 4.92 0.38
CA ALA A 64 -10.67 5.80 1.53
C ALA A 64 -12.01 6.19 2.19
N LEU A 65 -13.05 6.42 1.39
CA LEU A 65 -14.39 6.74 1.88
C LEU A 65 -14.97 5.61 2.76
N THR A 66 -14.74 4.36 2.38
CA THR A 66 -15.27 3.18 3.09
C THR A 66 -14.33 2.65 4.17
N ALA A 67 -13.10 3.18 4.28
CA ALA A 67 -12.03 2.64 5.10
C ALA A 67 -12.36 2.51 6.59
N ASN A 68 -13.10 3.47 7.16
CA ASN A 68 -13.54 3.46 8.56
C ASN A 68 -14.95 2.86 8.78
N GLY A 69 -15.58 2.27 7.76
CA GLY A 69 -16.93 1.69 7.88
C GLY A 69 -18.08 2.68 8.03
N ASN A 70 -17.80 3.99 8.01
CA ASN A 70 -18.79 5.05 8.03
C ASN A 70 -18.50 6.09 6.93
N PRO A 71 -19.00 5.85 5.70
CA PRO A 71 -18.80 6.75 4.56
C PRO A 71 -19.20 8.20 4.80
N LEU A 72 -20.29 8.44 5.55
CA LEU A 72 -20.75 9.80 5.85
C LEU A 72 -19.75 10.54 6.76
N ARG A 73 -19.25 9.86 7.81
CA ARG A 73 -18.18 10.39 8.66
C ARG A 73 -16.93 10.66 7.81
N SER A 74 -16.46 9.67 7.05
CA SER A 74 -15.26 9.82 6.21
C SER A 74 -15.37 10.96 5.20
N PHE A 75 -16.57 11.19 4.64
CA PHE A 75 -16.83 12.29 3.72
C PHE A 75 -16.77 13.66 4.42
N ILE A 76 -17.35 13.77 5.62
CA ILE A 76 -17.41 15.03 6.37
C ILE A 76 -16.06 15.38 7.01
N SER A 77 -15.39 14.40 7.63
CA SER A 77 -14.20 14.63 8.44
C SER A 77 -12.89 14.20 7.77
N GLY A 78 -12.93 13.34 6.75
CA GLY A 78 -11.76 12.62 6.25
C GLY A 78 -11.62 11.22 6.88
N ALA A 79 -10.65 10.45 6.40
CA ALA A 79 -10.35 9.11 6.91
C ALA A 79 -9.57 9.20 8.24
N VAL A 80 -9.93 8.35 9.20
CA VAL A 80 -9.32 8.25 10.53
C VAL A 80 -8.30 7.11 10.50
N LEU A 81 -7.04 7.43 10.24
CA LEU A 81 -5.98 6.48 9.92
C LEU A 81 -5.59 5.56 11.08
N ASP A 82 -5.82 5.97 12.32
CA ASP A 82 -5.59 5.22 13.55
C ASP A 82 -6.83 4.44 14.05
N GLU A 83 -7.92 4.42 13.27
CA GLU A 83 -9.14 3.62 13.49
C GLU A 83 -9.45 2.71 12.29
N LEU A 84 -8.43 2.26 11.54
CA LEU A 84 -8.64 1.43 10.34
C LEU A 84 -8.76 -0.08 10.63
N ARG A 85 -8.18 -0.57 11.73
CA ARG A 85 -8.36 -1.96 12.17
C ARG A 85 -9.81 -2.26 12.50
N ASN A 86 -10.22 -3.49 12.22
CA ASN A 86 -11.61 -3.94 12.29
C ASN A 86 -12.58 -3.19 11.35
N GLY A 87 -12.07 -2.25 10.54
CA GLY A 87 -12.82 -1.62 9.46
C GLY A 87 -12.97 -2.55 8.24
N PRO A 88 -13.74 -2.15 7.23
CA PRO A 88 -14.04 -2.99 6.05
C PRO A 88 -12.81 -3.46 5.26
N LEU A 89 -11.68 -2.77 5.38
CA LEU A 89 -10.45 -3.08 4.64
C LEU A 89 -9.50 -4.00 5.42
N ASP A 90 -9.76 -4.22 6.71
CA ASP A 90 -8.95 -5.10 7.55
C ASP A 90 -9.26 -6.57 7.25
N LYS A 91 -8.23 -7.30 6.83
CA LYS A 91 -8.35 -8.71 6.41
C LYS A 91 -8.10 -9.69 7.56
N HIS A 92 -7.91 -9.21 8.79
CA HIS A 92 -7.72 -10.06 9.99
C HIS A 92 -6.72 -11.21 9.78
N GLY A 93 -5.59 -10.94 9.13
CA GLY A 93 -4.56 -11.96 8.85
C GLY A 93 -4.82 -12.85 7.62
N ALA A 94 -5.90 -12.66 6.87
CA ALA A 94 -6.10 -13.35 5.58
C ALA A 94 -5.40 -12.66 4.40
N GLY A 95 -4.81 -11.48 4.60
CA GLY A 95 -4.03 -10.72 3.61
C GLY A 95 -2.65 -11.32 3.31
N SER A 96 -1.66 -10.44 3.11
CA SER A 96 -0.26 -10.86 2.91
C SER A 96 0.39 -11.47 4.15
N ARG A 97 -0.14 -11.18 5.34
CA ARG A 97 0.43 -11.49 6.67
C ARG A 97 1.78 -10.86 6.97
N ILE A 98 2.34 -10.07 6.04
CA ILE A 98 3.57 -9.30 6.27
C ILE A 98 3.41 -8.33 7.44
N LEU A 99 2.23 -7.73 7.62
CA LEU A 99 1.89 -6.91 8.79
C LEU A 99 0.74 -7.59 9.53
N ASP A 100 0.96 -8.00 10.78
CA ASP A 100 -0.08 -8.62 11.60
C ASP A 100 -0.99 -7.61 12.28
N VAL A 101 -1.97 -8.10 13.05
CA VAL A 101 -2.98 -7.28 13.74
C VAL A 101 -2.38 -6.37 14.83
N ASP A 102 -1.25 -6.76 15.40
CA ASP A 102 -0.49 -6.01 16.42
C ASP A 102 0.54 -5.06 15.78
N ALA A 103 0.52 -4.95 14.45
CA ALA A 103 1.43 -4.16 13.63
C ALA A 103 2.90 -4.62 13.69
N HIS A 104 3.15 -5.89 14.00
CA HIS A 104 4.45 -6.51 13.81
C HIS A 104 4.64 -6.92 12.36
N VAL A 105 5.87 -6.72 11.87
CA VAL A 105 6.27 -7.12 10.52
C VAL A 105 6.89 -8.51 10.56
N HIS A 106 6.31 -9.45 9.81
CA HIS A 106 6.78 -10.82 9.66
C HIS A 106 7.70 -10.89 8.43
N GLU A 107 9.01 -10.82 8.64
CA GLU A 107 9.98 -10.81 7.53
C GLU A 107 10.03 -12.13 6.75
N ASP A 108 9.67 -13.24 7.38
CA ASP A 108 9.50 -14.54 6.71
C ASP A 108 8.38 -14.51 5.67
N GLU A 109 7.33 -13.71 5.86
CA GLU A 109 6.29 -13.49 4.85
C GLU A 109 6.81 -12.67 3.66
N ILE A 110 7.86 -11.86 3.84
CA ILE A 110 8.58 -11.18 2.74
C ILE A 110 9.44 -12.18 1.97
N ILE A 111 10.12 -13.10 2.66
CA ILE A 111 10.85 -14.21 2.02
C ILE A 111 9.87 -15.07 1.21
N ARG A 112 8.69 -15.36 1.78
CA ARG A 112 7.63 -16.07 1.07
C ARG A 112 7.11 -15.29 -0.13
N LEU A 113 6.89 -13.97 -0.03
CA LEU A 113 6.55 -13.14 -1.18
C LEU A 113 7.60 -13.31 -2.30
N ALA A 114 8.88 -13.28 -1.95
CA ALA A 114 9.99 -13.42 -2.88
C ALA A 114 9.98 -14.76 -3.64
N SER A 115 9.50 -15.84 -3.03
CA SER A 115 9.42 -17.15 -3.68
C SER A 115 8.42 -17.22 -4.84
N PHE A 116 7.49 -16.25 -4.94
CA PHE A 116 6.58 -16.12 -6.09
C PHE A 116 7.14 -15.25 -7.21
N GLY A 117 8.20 -14.48 -6.93
CA GLY A 117 8.81 -13.57 -7.89
C GLY A 117 9.91 -14.22 -8.73
N LYS A 118 10.35 -13.49 -9.75
CA LYS A 118 11.48 -13.82 -10.61
C LYS A 118 12.55 -12.75 -10.55
N ASP A 119 13.75 -13.10 -11.01
CA ASP A 119 14.80 -12.10 -11.21
C ASP A 119 14.42 -11.19 -12.38
N ARG A 120 14.48 -9.89 -12.13
CA ARG A 120 14.13 -8.81 -13.07
C ARG A 120 15.34 -7.88 -13.20
N PRO A 121 15.58 -7.28 -14.38
CA PRO A 121 16.60 -6.25 -14.52
C PRO A 121 16.29 -5.06 -13.60
N ASN A 122 17.25 -4.64 -12.78
CA ASN A 122 17.08 -3.57 -11.79
C ASN A 122 17.31 -2.15 -12.36
N GLY A 123 17.53 -2.03 -13.67
CA GLY A 123 17.79 -0.76 -14.36
C GLY A 123 19.21 -0.18 -14.14
N ALA A 124 19.97 -0.68 -13.17
CA ALA A 124 21.36 -0.31 -12.87
C ALA A 124 22.39 -1.32 -13.42
N GLY A 125 21.97 -2.19 -14.35
CA GLY A 125 22.81 -3.25 -14.92
C GLY A 125 22.89 -4.53 -14.07
N GLY A 126 22.13 -4.64 -12.98
CA GLY A 126 22.00 -5.85 -12.17
C GLY A 126 20.62 -6.50 -12.27
N VAL A 127 20.40 -7.49 -11.41
CA VAL A 127 19.10 -8.15 -11.24
C VAL A 127 18.58 -7.95 -9.81
N GLU A 128 17.27 -7.94 -9.66
CA GLU A 128 16.58 -7.92 -8.38
C GLU A 128 15.36 -8.85 -8.42
N ARG A 129 14.91 -9.33 -7.27
CA ARG A 129 13.70 -10.16 -7.20
C ARG A 129 12.45 -9.27 -7.27
N GLY A 130 11.53 -9.60 -8.16
CA GLY A 130 10.30 -8.84 -8.34
C GLY A 130 9.11 -9.69 -8.79
N LEU A 131 7.91 -9.19 -8.51
CA LEU A 131 6.65 -9.83 -8.89
C LEU A 131 5.90 -8.95 -9.92
N ASP A 132 5.58 -9.50 -11.08
CA ASP A 132 4.62 -8.90 -12.00
C ASP A 132 3.16 -9.15 -11.55
N ALA A 133 2.19 -8.66 -12.34
CA ALA A 133 0.78 -8.80 -12.02
C ALA A 133 0.33 -10.26 -11.86
N LYS A 134 0.82 -11.19 -12.70
CA LYS A 134 0.45 -12.61 -12.66
C LYS A 134 1.04 -13.31 -11.44
N GLU A 135 2.27 -12.94 -11.08
CA GLU A 135 2.96 -13.45 -9.89
C GLU A 135 2.28 -12.95 -8.61
N ILE A 136 1.85 -11.68 -8.59
CA ILE A 136 1.02 -11.13 -7.51
C ILE A 136 -0.30 -11.88 -7.40
N GLU A 137 -1.01 -12.13 -8.50
CA GLU A 137 -2.25 -12.90 -8.49
C GLU A 137 -2.05 -14.30 -7.91
N THR A 138 -0.96 -14.97 -8.30
CA THR A 138 -0.59 -16.30 -7.79
C THR A 138 -0.30 -16.25 -6.28
N TYR A 139 0.47 -15.25 -5.83
CA TYR A 139 0.75 -15.03 -4.41
C TYR A 139 -0.53 -14.79 -3.60
N MET A 140 -1.45 -13.98 -4.12
CA MET A 140 -2.72 -13.69 -3.46
C MET A 140 -3.67 -14.88 -3.42
N ALA A 141 -3.74 -15.67 -4.49
CA ALA A 141 -4.48 -16.93 -4.50
C ALA A 141 -3.93 -17.90 -3.45
N ALA A 142 -2.61 -18.02 -3.34
CA ALA A 142 -1.97 -18.85 -2.32
C ALA A 142 -2.25 -18.37 -0.89
N ASN A 143 -2.29 -17.05 -0.66
CA ASN A 143 -2.67 -16.47 0.64
C ASN A 143 -4.13 -16.76 1.00
N LEU A 144 -5.04 -16.62 0.03
CA LEU A 144 -6.44 -16.91 0.22
C LEU A 144 -6.67 -18.40 0.54
N ALA A 145 -6.03 -19.30 -0.22
CA ALA A 145 -6.09 -20.73 0.05
C ALA A 145 -5.56 -21.07 1.46
N ARG A 146 -4.47 -20.42 1.87
CA ARG A 146 -3.89 -20.57 3.23
C ARG A 146 -4.78 -19.97 4.33
N ALA A 147 -5.64 -19.00 4.01
CA ALA A 147 -6.59 -18.46 4.97
C ALA A 147 -7.76 -19.41 5.25
N GLY A 148 -8.09 -20.31 4.31
CA GLY A 148 -9.15 -21.31 4.48
C GLY A 148 -10.45 -20.68 4.95
N ASP A 149 -11.05 -21.25 5.99
CA ASP A 149 -12.33 -20.79 6.56
C ASP A 149 -12.28 -19.38 7.18
N ALA A 150 -11.08 -18.85 7.44
CA ALA A 150 -10.93 -17.45 7.89
C ALA A 150 -11.11 -16.44 6.74
N ALA A 151 -11.08 -16.90 5.48
CA ALA A 151 -11.29 -16.02 4.34
C ALA A 151 -12.76 -15.61 4.19
N ARG A 152 -13.04 -14.32 4.32
CA ARG A 152 -14.38 -13.78 4.00
C ARG A 152 -14.58 -13.71 2.48
N PHE A 153 -15.82 -13.85 2.04
CA PHE A 153 -16.19 -13.90 0.61
C PHE A 153 -15.71 -12.68 -0.20
N TYR A 154 -15.56 -11.51 0.44
CA TYR A 154 -15.13 -10.27 -0.21
C TYR A 154 -13.62 -10.02 -0.14
N TYR A 155 -12.83 -10.84 0.56
CA TYR A 155 -11.37 -10.68 0.60
C TYR A 155 -10.70 -10.72 -0.78
N PRO A 156 -11.09 -11.58 -1.72
CA PRO A 156 -10.56 -11.54 -3.09
C PRO A 156 -10.76 -10.17 -3.77
N ILE A 157 -11.87 -9.49 -3.48
CA ILE A 157 -12.17 -8.15 -4.04
C ILE A 157 -11.19 -7.13 -3.47
N LEU A 158 -10.97 -7.14 -2.15
CA LEU A 158 -10.02 -6.23 -1.50
C LEU A 158 -8.57 -6.48 -1.97
N MET A 159 -8.20 -7.76 -2.15
CA MET A 159 -6.86 -8.14 -2.62
C MET A 159 -6.60 -7.73 -4.07
N LYS A 160 -7.63 -7.74 -4.93
CA LYS A 160 -7.58 -7.18 -6.29
C LYS A 160 -7.44 -5.65 -6.32
N GLY A 161 -7.67 -4.97 -5.20
CA GLY A 161 -7.39 -3.55 -5.04
C GLY A 161 -5.96 -3.28 -4.61
N GLU A 162 -5.55 -3.82 -3.45
CA GLU A 162 -4.32 -3.36 -2.76
C GLU A 162 -3.03 -3.65 -3.51
N TRP A 163 -2.79 -4.89 -3.93
CA TRP A 163 -1.53 -5.27 -4.57
C TRP A 163 -1.40 -4.73 -6.00
N PRO A 164 -2.45 -4.75 -6.84
CA PRO A 164 -2.40 -4.10 -8.15
C PRO A 164 -2.22 -2.58 -8.09
N VAL A 165 -2.83 -1.91 -7.09
CA VAL A 165 -2.58 -0.48 -6.85
C VAL A 165 -1.14 -0.25 -6.41
N LEU A 166 -0.61 -1.08 -5.51
CA LEU A 166 0.78 -0.99 -5.09
C LEU A 166 1.74 -1.23 -6.27
N LEU A 167 1.47 -2.20 -7.14
CA LEU A 167 2.22 -2.41 -8.39
C LEU A 167 2.11 -1.21 -9.34
N ARG A 168 0.95 -0.55 -9.43
CA ARG A 168 0.79 0.64 -10.26
C ARG A 168 1.63 1.81 -9.75
N ILE A 169 1.65 2.01 -8.43
CA ILE A 169 2.36 3.14 -7.80
C ILE A 169 3.86 2.88 -7.71
N MET A 170 4.23 1.74 -7.11
CA MET A 170 5.62 1.36 -6.82
C MET A 170 6.21 0.39 -7.86
N GLY A 171 5.51 0.06 -8.92
CA GLY A 171 6.08 -0.77 -9.98
C GLY A 171 7.28 -0.12 -10.65
N LYS A 172 8.30 -0.91 -10.92
CA LYS A 172 9.39 -0.61 -11.86
C LYS A 172 8.98 -1.13 -13.24
N GLY A 173 9.54 -0.56 -14.30
CA GLY A 173 9.16 -0.89 -15.68
C GLY A 173 7.81 -0.30 -16.10
N SER A 174 7.29 -0.76 -17.25
CA SER A 174 6.08 -0.25 -17.88
C SER A 174 5.30 -1.35 -18.57
N GLY A 175 3.99 -1.13 -18.79
CA GLY A 175 3.14 -2.12 -19.45
C GLY A 175 3.17 -3.48 -18.76
N ASP A 176 3.29 -4.54 -19.56
CA ASP A 176 3.31 -5.93 -19.08
C ASP A 176 4.63 -6.31 -18.39
N ASP A 177 5.70 -5.54 -18.59
CA ASP A 177 6.99 -5.72 -17.92
C ASP A 177 7.03 -5.09 -16.52
N ARG A 178 5.94 -4.44 -16.11
CA ARG A 178 5.85 -3.79 -14.80
C ARG A 178 5.90 -4.83 -13.69
N TYR A 179 6.81 -4.62 -12.74
CA TYR A 179 6.98 -5.50 -11.58
C TYR A 179 7.17 -4.71 -10.28
N LEU A 180 6.79 -5.31 -9.16
CA LEU A 180 6.99 -4.79 -7.82
C LEU A 180 8.27 -5.41 -7.24
N SER A 181 9.24 -4.58 -6.89
CA SER A 181 10.51 -5.02 -6.27
C SER A 181 10.26 -5.54 -4.84
N VAL A 182 10.79 -6.72 -4.53
CA VAL A 182 10.70 -7.30 -3.18
C VAL A 182 11.45 -6.43 -2.16
N ASP A 183 12.60 -5.89 -2.53
CA ASP A 183 13.39 -5.04 -1.66
C ASP A 183 12.64 -3.74 -1.32
N GLU A 184 11.94 -3.15 -2.29
CA GLU A 184 11.15 -1.95 -2.03
C GLU A 184 9.88 -2.23 -1.23
N VAL A 185 9.29 -3.43 -1.36
CA VAL A 185 8.22 -3.88 -0.46
C VAL A 185 8.78 -4.03 0.95
N ARG A 186 9.97 -4.62 1.11
CA ARG A 186 10.64 -4.72 2.42
C ARG A 186 10.87 -3.34 3.04
N THR A 187 11.43 -2.39 2.29
CA THR A 187 11.60 -0.99 2.72
C THR A 187 10.27 -0.37 3.16
N LEU A 188 9.19 -0.58 2.39
CA LEU A 188 7.88 -0.04 2.71
C LEU A 188 7.33 -0.59 4.03
N PHE A 189 7.41 -1.90 4.25
CA PHE A 189 6.84 -2.54 5.44
C PHE A 189 7.70 -2.34 6.69
N VAL A 190 9.00 -2.62 6.59
CA VAL A 190 9.94 -2.62 7.74
C VAL A 190 10.31 -1.19 8.12
N GLU A 191 10.73 -0.40 7.14
CA GLU A 191 11.30 0.92 7.40
C GLU A 191 10.24 2.03 7.31
N ARG A 192 9.05 1.72 6.76
CA ARG A 192 7.99 2.69 6.50
C ARG A 192 8.49 3.84 5.64
N ARG A 193 9.32 3.54 4.63
CA ARG A 193 9.87 4.52 3.68
C ARG A 193 9.42 4.22 2.26
N PHE A 194 9.33 5.28 1.46
CA PHE A 194 9.17 5.15 0.02
C PHE A 194 10.53 5.10 -0.67
N PRO A 195 10.67 4.39 -1.80
CA PRO A 195 11.84 4.52 -2.65
C PRO A 195 11.99 5.95 -3.21
N ASP A 196 13.23 6.36 -3.48
CA ASP A 196 13.56 7.72 -3.92
C ASP A 196 12.75 8.20 -5.14
N ARG A 197 12.50 7.32 -6.12
CA ARG A 197 11.71 7.69 -7.31
C ARG A 197 10.26 8.10 -6.99
N ILE A 198 9.70 7.56 -5.90
CA ILE A 198 8.35 7.88 -5.44
C ILE A 198 8.41 9.16 -4.61
N VAL A 199 9.40 9.30 -3.73
CA VAL A 199 9.67 10.54 -2.98
C VAL A 199 9.82 11.74 -3.92
N ALA A 200 10.51 11.58 -5.05
CA ALA A 200 10.70 12.64 -6.04
C ALA A 200 9.39 13.18 -6.66
N ARG A 201 8.27 12.45 -6.54
CA ARG A 201 6.94 12.85 -7.05
C ARG A 201 6.05 13.44 -5.96
N LEU A 202 6.37 13.19 -4.69
CA LEU A 202 5.59 13.65 -3.56
C LEU A 202 5.94 15.12 -3.23
N PRO A 203 4.98 15.88 -2.67
CA PRO A 203 5.28 17.21 -2.16
C PRO A 203 6.29 17.11 -1.01
N LYS A 204 7.10 18.14 -0.80
CA LYS A 204 7.96 18.18 0.39
C LYS A 204 7.07 18.18 1.65
N PRO A 205 7.42 17.37 2.67
CA PRO A 205 6.76 17.41 3.98
C PRO A 205 6.79 18.80 4.61
#